data_AF-A0A3S4SQE3-F1
#
_entry.id   AF-A0A3S4SQE3-F1
#
_cell.length_a   1.000
_cell.length_b   1.000
_cell.length_c   1.000
_cell.angle_alpha   90.00
_cell.angle_beta   90.00
_cell.angle_gamma   90.00
#
_symmetry.space_group_name_H-M   'P 1'
#
loop_
_entity.id
_entity.type
_entity.pdbx_description
1 polymer ?
#
loop_
_entity_poly.entity_id
_entity_poly.type
_entity_poly.pdbx_seq_one_letter_code
_entity_poly.pdbx_strand_id
1 'polypeptide(L)' 'MAVRYLSRTEVAERIGVKPDTLGRYKLPEPDAMIGATRGWLPETIDAWDRQRPSRTH' A
#
# COMPACT_ATOMS: atom_id res chain seq x y z
N MET A 1 -6.51 12.60 18.09
CA MET A 1 -5.35 11.99 17.39
C MET A 1 -5.73 11.83 15.93
N ALA A 2 -4.85 12.15 14.98
CA ALA A 2 -5.15 12.11 13.55
C ALA A 2 -4.69 10.78 12.94
N VAL A 3 -5.54 10.13 12.16
CA VAL A 3 -5.20 8.92 11.41
C VAL A 3 -4.47 9.33 10.13
N ARG A 4 -3.26 8.81 9.92
CA ARG A 4 -2.47 9.07 8.71
C ARG A 4 -2.70 7.93 7.72
N TYR A 5 -3.31 8.24 6.60
CA TYR A 5 -3.41 7.34 5.46
C TYR A 5 -2.20 7.54 4.53
N LEU A 6 -1.72 6.44 3.98
CA LEU A 6 -0.65 6.37 3.00
C LEU A 6 -1.26 6.41 1.60
N SER A 7 -0.74 7.29 0.76
CA SER A 7 -0.99 7.30 -0.69
C SER A 7 -0.23 6.18 -1.39
N ARG A 8 -0.57 5.88 -2.64
CA ARG A 8 0.13 4.84 -3.45
C ARG A 8 1.66 4.99 -3.40
N THR A 9 2.18 6.21 -3.48
CA THR A 9 3.63 6.46 -3.45
C THR A 9 4.22 6.12 -2.08
N GLU A 10 3.59 6.58 -1.00
CA GLU A 10 4.02 6.26 0.38
C GLU A 10 3.94 4.76 0.67
N VAL A 11 2.95 4.04 0.11
CA VAL A 11 2.87 2.58 0.18
C VAL A 11 4.09 1.93 -0.47
N ALA A 12 4.48 2.40 -1.67
CA ALA A 12 5.63 1.86 -2.39
C ALA A 12 6.95 2.07 -1.61
N GLU A 13 7.15 3.28 -1.07
CA GLU A 13 8.30 3.59 -0.22
C GLU A 13 8.34 2.74 1.04
N ARG A 14 7.18 2.51 1.68
CA ARG A 14 7.07 1.70 2.90
C ARG A 14 7.50 0.25 2.69
N ILE A 15 7.12 -0.35 1.56
CA ILE A 15 7.48 -1.74 1.23
C ILE A 15 8.81 -1.84 0.47
N GLY A 16 9.52 -0.72 0.28
CA GLY A 16 10.82 -0.66 -0.38
C GLY A 16 10.78 -1.02 -1.87
N VAL A 17 9.65 -0.82 -2.55
CA VAL A 17 9.53 -1.08 -3.99
C VAL A 17 9.40 0.22 -4.77
N LYS A 18 9.76 0.17 -6.06
CA LYS A 18 9.55 1.30 -6.96
C LYS A 18 8.04 1.51 -7.22
N PRO A 19 7.56 2.76 -7.30
CA PRO A 19 6.15 3.04 -7.60
C PRO A 19 5.70 2.44 -8.95
N ASP A 20 6.60 2.31 -9.93
CA ASP A 20 6.36 1.58 -11.18
C ASP A 20 6.00 0.11 -10.97
N THR A 21 6.64 -0.56 -10.02
CA THR A 21 6.36 -1.97 -9.70
C THR A 21 5.04 -2.10 -8.94
N LEU A 22 4.65 -1.06 -8.19
CA LEU A 22 3.36 -1.00 -7.50
C LEU A 22 2.16 -1.13 -8.45
N GLY A 23 2.28 -0.63 -9.69
CA GLY A 23 1.25 -0.80 -10.72
C GLY A 23 1.04 -2.26 -11.15
N ARG A 24 2.04 -3.12 -10.96
CA ARG A 24 1.96 -4.56 -11.27
C ARG A 24 1.38 -5.38 -10.12
N TYR A 25 1.37 -4.84 -8.91
CA TYR A 25 0.82 -5.52 -7.74
C TYR A 25 -0.67 -5.24 -7.61
N LYS A 26 -1.43 -6.29 -7.26
CA LYS A 26 -2.82 -6.15 -6.80
C LYS A 26 -2.78 -5.64 -5.36
N LEU A 27 -2.83 -4.32 -5.22
CA LEU A 27 -2.93 -3.65 -3.92
C LEU A 27 -4.21 -4.09 -3.20
N PRO A 28 -4.20 -4.10 -1.85
CA PRO A 28 -5.39 -4.38 -1.07
C PRO A 28 -6.45 -3.28 -1.26
N GLU A 29 -7.67 -3.54 -0.82
CA GLU A 29 -8.71 -2.52 -0.79
C GLU A 29 -8.25 -1.29 0.01
N PRO A 30 -8.53 -0.07 -0.49
CA PRO A 30 -8.19 1.15 0.22
C PRO A 30 -9.06 1.33 1.46
N ASP A 31 -8.43 1.59 2.60
CA ASP A 31 -9.13 1.91 3.86
C ASP A 31 -9.88 3.25 3.77
N ALA A 32 -9.39 4.17 2.94
CA ALA A 32 -10.03 5.45 2.69
C ALA A 32 -9.95 5.85 1.22
N MET A 33 -11.04 6.44 0.72
CA MET A 33 -11.11 7.04 -0.61
C MET A 33 -11.27 8.55 -0.47
N ILE A 34 -10.30 9.30 -0.98
CA ILE A 34 -10.27 10.77 -0.97
C ILE A 34 -10.40 11.24 -2.43
N GLY A 35 -11.64 11.37 -2.91
CA GLY A 35 -11.92 11.65 -4.31
C GLY A 35 -11.38 10.53 -5.22
N ALA A 36 -10.42 10.85 -6.08
CA ALA A 36 -9.72 9.87 -6.92
C ALA A 36 -8.54 9.19 -6.23
N THR A 37 -8.10 9.72 -5.08
CA THR A 37 -6.94 9.22 -4.34
C THR A 37 -7.35 8.09 -3.40
N ARG A 38 -6.63 6.98 -3.50
CA ARG A 38 -6.75 5.82 -2.59
C ARG A 38 -5.77 6.00 -1.44
N GLY A 39 -6.27 5.85 -0.21
CA GLY A 39 -5.50 5.89 1.03
C GLY A 39 -5.55 4.53 1.73
N TRP A 40 -4.40 4.09 2.23
CA TRP A 40 -4.28 2.86 3.02
C TRP A 40 -3.72 3.15 4.39
N LEU A 41 -4.13 2.38 5.38
CA LEU A 41 -3.48 2.42 6.68
C LEU A 41 -2.10 1.75 6.60
N PRO A 42 -1.13 2.25 7.39
CA PRO A 42 0.18 1.58 7.51
C PRO A 42 0.03 0.13 7.97
N GLU A 43 -0.97 -0.18 8.80
CA GLU A 43 -1.28 -1.53 9.27
C GLU A 43 -1.83 -2.43 8.16
N THR A 44 -2.74 -1.91 7.33
CA THR A 44 -3.30 -2.64 6.17
C THR A 44 -2.21 -3.00 5.17
N ILE A 45 -1.30 -2.07 4.88
CA ILE A 45 -0.16 -2.32 4.00
C ILE A 45 0.82 -3.32 4.60
N ASP A 46 1.11 -3.22 5.90
CA ASP A 46 2.02 -4.15 6.58
C ASP A 46 1.46 -5.58 6.62
N ALA A 47 0.17 -5.73 6.91
CA ALA A 47 -0.53 -7.01 6.87
C ALA A 47 -0.60 -7.58 5.45
N TRP A 48 -0.81 -6.74 4.43
CA TRP A 48 -0.77 -7.16 3.03
C TRP A 48 0.64 -7.57 2.60
N ASP A 49 1.66 -6.78 2.94
CA ASP A 49 3.06 -7.08 2.57
C ASP A 49 3.53 -8.41 3.17
N ARG A 50 3.13 -8.70 4.42
CA ARG A 50 3.37 -10.01 5.07
C ARG A 50 2.68 -11.18 4.38
N GLN A 51 1.51 -10.95 3.76
CA GLN A 51 0.74 -11.98 3.06
C GLN A 51 1.00 -12.01 1.55
N ARG A 52 1.79 -11.06 1.02
CA ARG A 52 1.92 -10.89 -0.42
C ARG A 52 2.65 -12.10 -1.03
N PRO A 53 2.20 -12.61 -2.19
CA PRO A 53 2.79 -13.80 -2.82
C PRO A 53 4.20 -13.58 -3.39
N SER A 54 4.72 -12.35 -3.42
CA SER A 54 6.03 -12.02 -4.03
C SER A 54 7.25 -12.25 -3.13
N ARG A 55 7.23 -13.32 -2.34
CA ARG A 55 8.44 -13.96 -1.79
C ARG A 55 8.61 -15.35 -2.41
N THR A 56 8.73 -15.41 -3.74
CA THR A 56 9.54 -16.50 -4.31
C THR A 56 10.99 -16.08 -4.10
N HIS A 57 11.64 -16.87 -3.25
CA HIS A 57 13.07 -16.89 -2.90
C HIS A 57 13.96 -16.75 -4.14
#